data_AF-A0A0C2FPE9-F1
#
_entry.id   AF-A0A0C2FPE9-F1
#
_cell.length_a   1.000
_cell.length_b   1.000
_cell.length_c   1.000
_cell.angle_alpha   90.00
_cell.angle_beta   90.00
_cell.angle_gamma   90.00
#
_symmetry.space_group_name_H-M   'P 1'
#
loop_
_entity.id
_entity.type
_entity.pdbx_description
1 polymer ?
#
loop_
_entity_poly.entity_id
_entity_poly.type
_entity_poly.pdbx_seq_one_letter_code
_entity_poly.pdbx_strand_id
1 'polypeptide(L)'
;MGGFPHPRDCSRCICPSGYGGRLCNERPSGCGRVYQATAQYQTFTDEVGNRNAGQAPREDMNMCNYWITVIYNFNKHQYDRCSQILLKAPAGSMIEVKLVGFPRGLAVDGCQFAGVEIKTHADQRLTGYR
;
A
#
# COMPACT_ATOMS: atom_id res chain seq x y z
N MET A 1 7.10 10.23 1.84
CA MET A 1 7.59 8.98 2.43
C MET A 1 8.95 8.69 1.80
N GLY A 2 9.94 8.27 2.59
CA GLY A 2 11.29 7.97 2.11
C GLY A 2 11.80 6.67 2.74
N GLY A 3 12.65 5.95 2.02
CA GLY A 3 13.31 4.75 2.52
C GLY A 3 14.57 5.06 3.32
N PHE A 4 15.35 4.02 3.60
CA PHE A 4 16.68 4.20 4.21
C PHE A 4 17.71 4.54 3.12
N PRO A 5 18.63 5.49 3.33
CA PRO A 5 19.71 5.74 2.38
C PRO A 5 20.47 4.46 2.06
N HIS A 6 20.72 4.19 0.78
CA HIS A 6 21.40 2.96 0.39
C HIS A 6 22.90 3.05 0.76
N PRO A 7 23.48 2.07 1.49
CA PRO A 7 24.83 2.18 2.06
C PRO A 7 25.97 2.39 1.05
N ARG A 8 25.76 1.99 -0.21
CA ARG A 8 26.75 2.13 -1.29
C ARG A 8 26.40 3.19 -2.33
N ASP A 9 25.21 3.79 -2.23
CA ASP A 9 24.73 4.77 -3.21
C ASP A 9 23.74 5.73 -2.53
N CYS A 10 24.24 6.87 -2.08
CA CYS A 10 23.42 7.85 -1.37
C CYS A 10 22.37 8.54 -2.26
N SER A 11 22.39 8.31 -3.58
CA SER A 11 21.40 8.88 -4.51
C SER A 11 20.11 8.07 -4.58
N ARG A 12 20.06 6.88 -3.96
CA ARG A 12 18.90 6.00 -3.90
C ARG A 12 18.60 5.52 -2.48
N CYS A 13 17.37 5.05 -2.29
CA CYS A 13 16.89 4.51 -1.03
C CYS A 13 16.61 3.00 -1.12
N ILE A 14 16.83 2.29 -0.01
CA ILE A 14 16.27 0.97 0.23
C ILE A 14 14.82 1.17 0.68
N CYS A 15 13.88 0.60 -0.07
CA CYS A 15 12.46 0.87 0.12
C CYS A 15 11.79 -0.09 1.09
N PRO A 16 10.89 0.41 1.95
CA PRO A 16 10.02 -0.46 2.72
C PRO A 16 9.03 -1.18 1.80
N SER A 17 8.46 -2.30 2.29
CA SER A 17 7.45 -3.06 1.54
C SER A 17 6.27 -2.17 1.14
N GLY A 18 5.85 -2.27 -0.12
CA GLY A 18 4.80 -1.42 -0.69
C GLY A 18 5.27 -0.10 -1.33
N TYR A 19 6.57 0.21 -1.29
CA TYR A 19 7.17 1.42 -1.86
C TYR A 19 8.32 1.11 -2.82
N GLY A 20 8.47 1.95 -3.85
CA GLY A 20 9.47 1.80 -4.91
C GLY A 20 9.90 3.14 -5.49
N GLY A 21 10.66 3.08 -6.57
CA GLY A 21 11.32 4.25 -7.15
C GLY A 21 12.61 4.62 -6.41
N ARG A 22 13.37 5.57 -6.97
CA ARG A 22 14.70 5.94 -6.44
C ARG A 22 14.64 6.44 -5.00
N LEU A 23 13.56 7.12 -4.62
CA LEU A 23 13.37 7.72 -3.30
C LEU A 23 12.27 7.05 -2.47
N CYS A 24 11.75 5.88 -2.90
CA CYS A 24 10.68 5.17 -2.21
C CYS A 24 9.38 5.97 -2.06
N ASN A 25 9.08 6.78 -3.07
CA ASN A 25 7.92 7.66 -3.15
C ASN A 25 6.95 7.25 -4.26
N GLU A 26 7.18 6.10 -4.88
CA GLU A 26 6.37 5.54 -5.95
C GLU A 26 5.81 4.19 -5.54
N ARG A 27 4.70 3.78 -6.15
CA ARG A 27 4.20 2.41 -6.01
C ARG A 27 5.18 1.47 -6.73
N PRO A 28 5.60 0.34 -6.13
CA PRO A 28 6.42 -0.64 -6.80
C PRO A 28 5.82 -1.11 -8.11
N SER A 29 6.67 -1.47 -9.07
CA SER A 29 6.26 -2.17 -10.28
C SER A 29 5.60 -3.52 -9.95
N GLY A 30 4.67 -3.97 -10.79
CA GLY A 30 3.93 -5.23 -10.61
C GLY A 30 2.42 -4.99 -10.47
N CYS A 31 1.70 -6.01 -10.00
CA CYS A 31 0.25 -5.95 -9.76
C CYS A 31 -0.11 -4.97 -8.64
N GLY A 32 -1.40 -4.62 -8.57
CA GLY A 32 -1.93 -3.60 -7.69
C GLY A 32 -2.24 -2.28 -8.40
N ARG A 33 -2.85 -1.34 -7.69
CA ARG A 33 -3.25 -0.05 -8.26
C ARG A 33 -3.39 1.06 -7.22
N VAL A 34 -3.51 2.28 -7.71
CA VAL A 34 -3.83 3.44 -6.88
C VAL A 34 -5.34 3.66 -6.90
N TYR A 35 -5.94 3.75 -5.71
CA TYR A 35 -7.33 4.12 -5.50
C TYR A 35 -7.40 5.53 -4.92
N GLN A 36 -8.42 6.26 -5.32
CA GLN A 36 -8.77 7.54 -4.71
C GLN A 36 -9.92 7.32 -3.74
N ALA A 37 -9.69 7.62 -2.46
CA ALA A 37 -10.74 7.58 -1.46
C ALA A 37 -11.80 8.65 -1.75
N THR A 38 -13.07 8.27 -1.59
CA THR A 38 -14.23 9.16 -1.67
C THR A 38 -15.08 8.98 -0.42
N ALA A 39 -16.10 9.83 -0.25
CA ALA A 39 -17.05 9.69 0.85
C ALA A 39 -17.96 8.45 0.72
N GLN A 40 -18.03 7.84 -0.47
CA GLN A 40 -18.84 6.66 -0.76
C GLN A 40 -17.96 5.42 -0.83
N TYR A 41 -18.48 4.29 -0.37
CA TYR A 41 -17.74 3.03 -0.50
C TYR A 41 -17.53 2.67 -1.97
N GLN A 42 -16.33 2.20 -2.26
CA GLN A 42 -15.97 1.63 -3.55
C GLN A 42 -15.56 0.18 -3.31
N THR A 43 -16.24 -0.74 -3.98
CA THR A 43 -15.87 -2.17 -3.93
C THR A 43 -14.85 -2.45 -5.02
N PHE A 44 -13.80 -3.18 -4.67
CA PHE A 44 -12.89 -3.74 -5.65
C PHE A 44 -12.64 -5.22 -5.37
N THR A 45 -12.41 -5.95 -6.45
CA THR A 45 -12.09 -7.38 -6.41
C THR A 45 -10.67 -7.55 -6.90
N ASP A 46 -9.92 -8.39 -6.19
CA ASP A 46 -8.58 -8.80 -6.58
C ASP A 46 -8.42 -10.31 -6.44
N GLU A 47 -7.42 -10.84 -7.12
CA GLU A 47 -6.99 -12.22 -6.99
C GLU A 47 -5.86 -12.32 -5.98
N VAL A 48 -6.08 -13.07 -4.90
CA VAL A 48 -5.06 -13.25 -3.87
C VAL A 48 -4.25 -14.52 -4.16
N GLY A 49 -2.92 -14.38 -4.12
CA GLY A 49 -2.00 -15.47 -4.45
C GLY A 49 -1.79 -15.66 -5.95
N ASN A 50 -1.12 -16.74 -6.33
CA ASN A 50 -0.90 -17.11 -7.73
C ASN A 50 -1.42 -18.54 -7.92
N ARG A 51 -2.46 -18.76 -8.73
CA ARG A 51 -3.03 -20.11 -8.92
C ARG A 51 -2.04 -21.12 -9.50
N ASN A 52 -1.08 -20.65 -10.30
CA ASN A 52 -0.05 -21.49 -10.89
C ASN A 52 1.04 -21.87 -9.88
N ALA A 53 0.97 -21.33 -8.65
CA ALA A 53 1.95 -21.55 -7.61
C ALA A 53 1.92 -22.96 -6.99
N GLY A 54 0.80 -23.65 -7.12
CA GLY A 54 0.51 -24.85 -6.33
C GLY A 54 0.34 -24.54 -4.83
N GLN A 55 0.36 -25.60 -4.01
CA GLN A 55 0.20 -25.51 -2.55
C GLN A 55 1.52 -25.71 -1.77
N ALA A 56 2.65 -25.78 -2.48
CA ALA A 56 3.95 -25.92 -1.83
C ALA A 56 4.23 -24.68 -0.98
N PRO A 57 4.73 -24.84 0.27
CA PRO A 57 5.16 -23.73 1.09
C PRO A 57 6.16 -22.86 0.34
N ARG A 58 6.04 -21.54 0.50
CA ARG A 58 6.93 -20.56 -0.10
C ARG A 58 7.47 -19.67 1.00
N GLU A 59 8.75 -19.35 0.89
CA GLU A 59 9.38 -18.36 1.75
C GLU A 59 8.84 -16.96 1.43
N ASP A 60 8.60 -16.68 0.14
CA ASP A 60 8.08 -15.39 -0.33
C ASP A 60 6.69 -15.50 -0.98
N MET A 61 5.83 -14.54 -0.66
CA MET A 61 4.56 -14.35 -1.33
C MET A 61 4.68 -13.33 -2.46
N ASN A 62 3.95 -13.56 -3.56
CA ASN A 62 3.77 -12.55 -4.59
C ASN A 62 2.94 -11.39 -4.01
N MET A 63 3.51 -10.18 -3.99
CA MET A 63 2.85 -9.00 -3.44
C MET A 63 2.20 -8.15 -4.52
N CYS A 64 0.90 -7.86 -4.37
CA CYS A 64 0.20 -6.82 -5.14
C CYS A 64 0.04 -5.57 -4.27
N ASN A 65 0.58 -4.45 -4.74
CA ASN A 65 0.69 -3.24 -3.93
C ASN A 65 -0.43 -2.24 -4.28
N TYR A 66 -1.31 -1.98 -3.32
CA TYR A 66 -2.44 -1.06 -3.46
C TYR A 66 -2.21 0.20 -2.64
N TRP A 67 -2.37 1.36 -3.26
CA TRP A 67 -2.26 2.66 -2.58
C TRP A 67 -3.62 3.32 -2.53
N ILE A 68 -4.12 3.64 -1.34
CA ILE A 68 -5.33 4.44 -1.17
C ILE A 68 -4.88 5.87 -0.89
N THR A 69 -5.21 6.77 -1.79
CA THR A 69 -4.81 8.18 -1.75
C THR A 69 -6.03 9.06 -1.56
N VAL A 70 -5.85 10.20 -0.90
CA VAL A 70 -6.90 11.23 -0.83
C VAL A 70 -6.45 12.43 -1.63
N ILE A 71 -7.21 12.79 -2.66
CA ILE A 71 -6.99 14.01 -3.42
C ILE A 71 -7.81 15.11 -2.74
N TYR A 72 -7.12 16.14 -2.25
CA TYR A 72 -7.77 17.40 -1.90
C TYR A 72 -7.76 18.30 -3.11
N ASN A 73 -8.93 18.87 -3.42
CA ASN A 73 -8.98 20.10 -4.20
C ASN A 73 -8.44 21.21 -3.30
N PHE A 74 -7.12 21.38 -3.27
CA PHE A 74 -6.53 22.57 -2.67
C PHE A 74 -6.85 23.74 -3.61
N ASN A 75 -7.62 24.71 -3.13
CA ASN A 75 -7.72 26.00 -3.80
C ASN A 75 -6.32 26.60 -3.84
N LYS A 76 -5.70 26.55 -5.01
CA LYS A 76 -4.34 27.01 -5.28
C LYS A 76 -4.30 28.53 -5.26
N HIS A 77 -4.40 29.12 -4.07
CA HIS A 77 -3.91 30.46 -3.83
C HIS A 77 -2.85 30.38 -2.75
N GLN A 78 -1.67 30.87 -3.13
CA GLN A 78 -0.47 31.08 -2.33
C GLN A 78 0.52 29.90 -2.29
N TYR A 79 1.39 29.93 -3.31
CA TYR A 79 2.77 29.45 -3.27
C TYR A 79 3.37 29.55 -1.86
N ASP A 80 3.66 28.41 -1.24
CA ASP A 80 4.78 28.31 -0.31
C ASP A 80 5.64 27.11 -0.69
N ARG A 81 6.94 27.36 -0.77
CA ARG A 81 7.93 26.49 -1.41
C ARG A 81 8.22 25.30 -0.49
N CYS A 82 8.32 24.11 -1.09
CA CYS A 82 8.30 22.77 -0.46
C CYS A 82 6.90 22.27 -0.08
N SER A 83 6.02 22.12 -1.09
CA SER A 83 4.73 21.46 -0.92
C SER A 83 4.92 19.97 -0.63
N GLN A 84 4.92 19.63 0.65
CA GLN A 84 4.65 18.29 1.13
C GLN A 84 3.22 17.94 0.67
N ILE A 85 3.07 17.13 -0.39
CA ILE A 85 1.77 16.55 -0.72
C ILE A 85 1.45 15.57 0.42
N LEU A 86 0.86 16.10 1.48
CA LEU A 86 0.29 15.32 2.56
C LEU A 86 -1.06 14.82 2.08
N LEU A 87 -1.11 13.55 1.67
CA LEU A 87 -2.34 12.81 1.37
C LEU A 87 -3.10 12.49 2.68
N LYS A 88 -3.35 13.50 3.52
CA LYS A 88 -4.00 13.32 4.83
C LYS A 88 -5.50 13.55 4.69
N ALA A 89 -6.31 12.53 4.99
CA ALA A 89 -7.78 12.55 5.18
C ALA A 89 -8.25 13.94 5.73
N PRO A 90 -9.35 14.59 5.23
CA PRO A 90 -9.75 15.87 5.82
C PRO A 90 -9.91 15.73 7.34
N ALA A 91 -9.59 16.78 8.09
CA ALA A 91 -9.61 16.72 9.56
C ALA A 91 -10.96 16.16 10.06
N GLY A 92 -10.90 15.13 10.91
CA GLY A 92 -12.08 14.43 11.41
C GLY A 92 -12.61 13.28 10.54
N SER A 93 -11.98 12.99 9.40
CA SER A 93 -12.32 11.84 8.57
C SER A 93 -11.28 10.72 8.67
N MET A 94 -11.72 9.51 8.35
CA MET A 94 -10.92 8.29 8.39
C MET A 94 -11.18 7.47 7.14
N ILE A 95 -10.13 6.88 6.57
CA ILE A 95 -10.27 5.89 5.51
C ILE A 95 -10.68 4.57 6.15
N GLU A 96 -11.80 4.01 5.70
CA GLU A 96 -12.26 2.71 6.14
C GLU A 96 -12.06 1.68 5.03
N VAL A 97 -11.44 0.55 5.39
CA VAL A 97 -11.22 -0.58 4.50
C VAL A 97 -11.96 -1.79 5.07
N LYS A 98 -12.88 -2.37 4.28
CA LYS A 98 -13.65 -3.57 4.64
C LYS A 98 -13.26 -4.73 3.74
N LEU A 99 -12.89 -5.85 4.35
CA LEU A 99 -12.77 -7.12 3.65
C LEU A 99 -14.18 -7.70 3.47
N VAL A 100 -14.76 -7.53 2.29
CA VAL A 100 -16.18 -7.85 2.03
C VAL A 100 -16.44 -9.35 1.87
N GLY A 101 -15.48 -10.13 1.41
CA GLY A 101 -15.63 -11.57 1.27
C GLY A 101 -14.45 -12.23 0.57
N PHE A 102 -14.30 -13.52 0.82
CA PHE A 102 -13.30 -14.38 0.19
C PHE A 102 -13.98 -15.62 -0.40
N PRO A 103 -13.49 -16.15 -1.53
CA PRO A 103 -13.89 -17.48 -2.00
C PRO A 103 -13.67 -18.55 -0.91
N ARG A 104 -14.54 -19.57 -0.90
CA ARG A 104 -14.39 -20.72 0.00
C ARG A 104 -13.05 -21.43 -0.23
N GLY A 105 -12.45 -21.95 0.85
CA GLY A 105 -11.20 -22.73 0.80
C GLY A 105 -9.91 -21.93 0.99
N LEU A 106 -10.00 -20.61 1.21
CA LEU A 106 -8.83 -19.77 1.51
C LEU A 106 -8.53 -19.63 3.01
N ALA A 107 -9.54 -19.87 3.86
CA ALA A 107 -9.39 -19.86 5.32
C ALA A 107 -8.90 -21.23 5.81
N VAL A 108 -7.63 -21.52 5.54
CA VAL A 108 -6.91 -22.68 6.09
C VAL A 108 -5.95 -22.21 7.18
N ASP A 109 -5.35 -23.13 7.93
CA ASP A 109 -4.36 -22.78 8.95
C ASP A 109 -3.15 -22.08 8.32
N GLY A 110 -2.90 -20.85 8.76
CA GLY A 110 -1.83 -19.99 8.25
C GLY A 110 -2.17 -19.27 6.94
N CYS A 111 -1.21 -18.49 6.43
CA CYS A 111 -1.33 -17.77 5.16
C CYS A 111 -0.75 -18.61 4.01
N GLN A 112 -1.29 -19.81 3.77
CA GLN A 112 -0.69 -20.75 2.79
C GLN A 112 -0.84 -20.29 1.34
N PHE A 113 -1.99 -19.71 1.00
CA PHE A 113 -2.30 -19.30 -0.38
C PHE A 113 -2.08 -17.81 -0.60
N ALA A 114 -2.30 -17.02 0.45
CA ALA A 114 -2.63 -15.61 0.34
C ALA A 114 -2.58 -14.92 1.70
N GLY A 115 -2.26 -13.63 1.71
CA GLY A 115 -2.33 -12.77 2.88
C GLY A 115 -2.66 -11.34 2.47
N VAL A 116 -3.32 -10.60 3.36
CA VAL A 116 -3.58 -9.17 3.19
C VAL A 116 -2.91 -8.43 4.33
N GLU A 117 -1.96 -7.55 4.01
CA GLU A 117 -1.36 -6.62 4.96
C GLU A 117 -1.95 -5.22 4.76
N ILE A 118 -2.47 -4.62 5.83
CA ILE A 118 -2.98 -3.25 5.83
C ILE A 118 -1.96 -2.37 6.55
N LYS A 119 -1.35 -1.41 5.83
CA LYS A 119 -0.36 -0.47 6.37
C LYS A 119 -0.97 0.91 6.61
N THR A 120 -1.22 1.26 7.87
CA THR A 120 -1.86 2.53 8.27
C THR A 120 -0.98 3.40 9.16
N HIS A 121 0.20 2.92 9.59
CA HIS A 121 1.10 3.67 10.46
C HIS A 121 1.61 4.97 9.80
N ALA A 122 1.86 6.00 10.62
CA ALA A 122 2.49 7.23 10.14
C ALA A 122 3.90 6.95 9.59
N ASP A 123 4.66 6.05 10.24
CA ASP A 123 5.90 5.51 9.71
C ASP A 123 5.64 4.26 8.87
N GLN A 124 5.73 4.42 7.55
CA GLN A 124 5.45 3.37 6.58
C GLN A 124 6.58 2.34 6.44
N ARG A 125 7.64 2.47 7.24
CA ARG A 125 8.70 1.45 7.34
C ARG A 125 8.30 0.29 8.26
N LEU A 126 7.27 0.49 9.08
CA LEU A 126 6.76 -0.52 10.00
C LEU A 126 5.89 -1.54 9.26
N THR A 127 5.89 -2.78 9.75
CA THR A 127 5.05 -3.88 9.27
C THR A 127 4.03 -4.27 10.35
N GLY A 128 2.90 -4.81 9.92
CA GLY A 128 1.77 -5.08 10.82
C GLY A 128 0.95 -3.83 11.17
N TYR A 129 -0.06 -4.04 12.02
CA TYR A 129 -1.04 -3.02 12.46
C TYR A 129 -0.86 -2.60 13.93
N ARG A 130 0.13 -3.17 14.64
CA ARG A 130 0.30 -2.98 16.10
C ARG A 130 1.07 -1.71 16.43
#